data_AF-A0A3D5C0I8-F1
#
_entry.id   AF-A0A3D5C0I8-F1
#
_cell.length_a   1.000
_cell.length_b   1.000
_cell.length_c   1.000
_cell.angle_alpha   90.00
_cell.angle_beta   90.00
_cell.angle_gamma   90.00
#
_symmetry.space_group_name_H-M   'P 1'
#
loop_
_entity.id
_entity.type
_entity.pdbx_description
1 polymer ?
#
loop_
_entity_poly.entity_id
_entity_poly.type
_entity_poly.pdbx_seq_one_letter_code
_entity_poly.pdbx_strand_id
1 'polypeptide(L)'
;MSNKPGLYDLLIDRKVEESLKALPEHYRKSLEDISDDELPIRLRELVGNWLEETISRIPAGQDRTRVALELCERLHRTMSASDPDALTDQHIPARPLQRLAAIEQVDPAGQTLHITRPITPLRQTTLFTNRPEQPNVISALSSEIESSDRIDAALAFITWNGVRLLINELKRHIEKGRKLRIITTTYLQFTELRALEELQNLGAEIKVSYDETSTRLHAKAWMFHRSTSFPTIYIGS
;
A
#
# COMPACT_ATOMS: atom_id res chain seq x y z
N MET A 1 -22.33 6.91 16.92
CA MET A 1 -21.95 7.99 15.99
C MET A 1 -21.99 9.29 16.75
N SER A 2 -21.07 10.24 16.49
CA SER A 2 -21.24 11.59 17.04
C SER A 2 -22.18 12.35 16.10
N ASN A 3 -23.39 12.71 16.57
CA ASN A 3 -24.40 13.46 15.82
C ASN A 3 -23.93 14.92 15.63
N LYS A 4 -22.85 15.12 14.88
CA LYS A 4 -22.28 16.43 14.57
C LYS A 4 -22.73 16.86 13.18
N PRO A 5 -22.89 18.15 12.91
CA PRO A 5 -23.09 18.61 11.54
C PRO A 5 -21.83 18.34 10.70
N GLY A 6 -22.01 17.82 9.48
CA GLY A 6 -20.92 17.47 8.57
C GLY A 6 -21.37 16.57 7.43
N LEU A 7 -20.43 16.26 6.51
CA LEU A 7 -20.64 15.25 5.48
C LEU A 7 -20.39 13.86 6.07
N TYR A 8 -21.25 12.93 5.72
CA TYR A 8 -21.16 11.54 6.12
C TYR A 8 -21.21 10.65 4.89
N ASP A 9 -20.39 9.61 4.89
CA ASP A 9 -20.41 8.57 3.89
C ASP A 9 -20.51 7.22 4.63
N LEU A 10 -21.72 6.93 5.10
CA LEU A 10 -21.99 5.78 5.98
C LEU A 10 -23.22 5.02 5.46
N LEU A 11 -23.06 3.71 5.33
CA LEU A 11 -24.21 2.82 5.21
C LEU A 11 -25.03 2.88 6.51
N ILE A 12 -26.34 3.10 6.41
CA ILE A 12 -27.22 3.19 7.57
C ILE A 12 -27.52 1.78 8.08
N ASP A 13 -26.83 1.39 9.16
CA ASP A 13 -27.21 0.22 9.96
C ASP A 13 -28.22 0.60 11.05
N ARG A 14 -28.68 -0.39 11.84
CA ARG A 14 -29.65 -0.15 12.93
C ARG A 14 -29.15 0.83 13.99
N LYS A 15 -27.85 0.84 14.26
CA LYS A 15 -27.23 1.72 15.26
C LYS A 15 -27.18 3.17 14.77
N VAL A 16 -26.90 3.37 13.49
CA VAL A 16 -26.98 4.67 12.82
C VAL A 16 -28.44 5.12 12.77
N GLU A 17 -29.38 4.24 12.42
CA GLU A 17 -30.80 4.56 12.39
C GLU A 17 -31.32 5.06 13.75
N GLU A 18 -30.96 4.39 14.84
CA GLU A 18 -31.26 4.81 16.21
C GLU A 18 -30.63 6.17 16.54
N SER A 19 -29.37 6.38 16.15
CA SER A 19 -28.67 7.66 16.35
C SER A 19 -29.34 8.81 15.60
N LEU A 20 -29.83 8.55 14.37
CA LEU A 20 -30.55 9.52 13.54
C LEU A 20 -31.95 9.82 14.08
N LYS A 21 -32.62 8.86 14.74
CA LYS A 21 -33.90 9.11 15.43
C LYS A 21 -33.75 10.09 16.59
N ALA A 22 -32.58 10.10 17.23
CA ALA A 22 -32.25 11.01 18.33
C ALA A 22 -31.67 12.37 17.86
N LEU A 23 -31.80 12.73 16.58
CA LEU A 23 -31.34 14.02 16.07
C LEU A 23 -32.15 15.18 16.67
N PRO A 24 -31.50 16.21 17.25
CA PRO A 24 -32.16 17.45 17.63
C PRO A 24 -32.98 18.07 16.51
N GLU A 25 -34.11 18.71 16.84
CA GLU A 25 -35.05 19.28 15.86
C GLU A 25 -34.44 20.34 14.92
N HIS A 26 -33.36 21.00 15.33
CA HIS A 26 -32.66 22.00 14.53
C HIS A 26 -31.69 21.39 13.49
N TYR A 27 -31.51 20.07 13.49
CA TYR A 27 -30.79 19.36 12.43
C TYR A 27 -31.76 18.70 11.44
N ARG A 28 -31.25 18.49 10.22
CA ARG A 28 -31.94 17.77 9.15
C ARG A 28 -30.98 16.73 8.58
N LYS A 29 -31.47 15.51 8.40
CA LYS A 29 -30.73 14.46 7.71
C LYS A 29 -30.98 14.56 6.20
N SER A 30 -29.94 14.33 5.41
CA SER A 30 -30.02 14.12 3.96
C SER A 30 -29.61 12.67 3.70
N LEU A 31 -30.42 11.93 2.97
CA LEU A 31 -30.16 10.53 2.63
C LEU A 31 -30.12 10.41 1.11
N GLU A 32 -29.19 9.61 0.61
CA GLU A 32 -29.03 9.30 -0.81
C GLU A 32 -29.17 7.79 -1.00
N ASP A 33 -29.74 7.38 -2.13
CA ASP A 33 -29.82 5.97 -2.51
C ASP A 33 -28.44 5.47 -2.95
N ILE A 34 -28.15 4.20 -2.70
CA ILE A 34 -26.89 3.57 -3.09
C ILE A 34 -27.04 3.01 -4.51
N SER A 35 -26.12 3.34 -5.40
CA SER A 35 -26.13 2.80 -6.77
C SER A 35 -25.70 1.32 -6.81
N ASP A 36 -26.09 0.62 -7.89
CA ASP A 36 -25.79 -0.81 -8.05
C ASP A 36 -24.27 -1.11 -8.06
N ASP A 37 -23.46 -0.18 -8.57
CA ASP A 37 -22.00 -0.29 -8.61
C ASP A 37 -21.33 -0.03 -7.25
N GLU A 38 -21.93 0.83 -6.41
CA GLU A 38 -21.43 1.12 -5.07
C GLU A 38 -21.84 0.06 -4.03
N LEU A 39 -23.00 -0.57 -4.22
CA LEU A 39 -23.59 -1.53 -3.28
C LEU A 39 -22.60 -2.61 -2.80
N PRO A 40 -21.84 -3.34 -3.65
CA PRO A 40 -20.89 -4.34 -3.19
C PRO A 40 -19.74 -3.74 -2.36
N ILE A 41 -19.33 -2.50 -2.66
CA ILE A 41 -18.24 -1.81 -1.96
C ILE A 41 -18.70 -1.44 -0.53
N ARG A 42 -19.90 -0.85 -0.41
CA ARG A 42 -20.48 -0.43 0.88
C ARG A 42 -20.78 -1.61 1.80
N LEU A 43 -21.32 -2.71 1.26
CA LEU A 43 -21.57 -3.92 2.05
C LEU A 43 -20.27 -4.60 2.49
N ARG A 44 -19.25 -4.64 1.63
CA ARG A 44 -17.92 -5.16 1.98
C ARG A 44 -17.33 -4.42 3.17
N GLU A 45 -17.44 -3.08 3.20
CA GLU A 45 -16.94 -2.26 4.32
C GLU A 45 -17.68 -2.57 5.62
N LEU A 46 -19.02 -2.62 5.59
CA LEU A 46 -19.82 -2.93 6.77
C LEU A 46 -19.50 -4.31 7.35
N VAL A 47 -19.49 -5.35 6.49
CA VAL A 47 -19.18 -6.73 6.91
C VAL A 47 -17.72 -6.84 7.38
N GLY A 48 -16.80 -6.16 6.71
CA GLY A 48 -15.40 -6.07 7.10
C GLY A 48 -15.23 -5.52 8.52
N ASN A 49 -15.93 -4.43 8.84
CA ASN A 49 -15.93 -3.83 10.17
C ASN A 49 -16.47 -4.81 11.24
N TRP A 50 -17.54 -5.55 10.94
CA TRP A 50 -18.06 -6.57 11.86
C TRP A 50 -17.05 -7.68 12.13
N LEU A 51 -16.35 -8.15 11.08
CA LEU A 51 -15.31 -9.16 11.20
C LEU A 51 -14.14 -8.65 12.06
N GLU A 52 -13.67 -7.43 11.80
CA GLU A 52 -12.59 -6.81 12.57
C GLU A 52 -12.97 -6.65 14.04
N GLU A 53 -14.14 -6.08 14.35
CA GLU A 53 -14.62 -5.91 15.72
C GLU A 53 -14.79 -7.24 16.45
N THR A 54 -15.33 -8.26 15.77
CA THR A 54 -15.58 -9.58 16.37
C THR A 54 -14.26 -10.30 16.67
N ILE A 55 -13.36 -10.38 15.69
CA ILE A 55 -12.10 -11.13 15.81
C ILE A 55 -11.15 -10.44 16.80
N SER A 56 -11.11 -9.10 16.82
CA SER A 56 -10.21 -8.34 17.69
C SER A 56 -10.56 -8.44 19.17
N ARG A 57 -11.85 -8.67 19.50
CA ARG A 57 -12.32 -8.87 20.88
C ARG A 57 -11.95 -10.23 21.48
N ILE A 58 -11.64 -11.23 20.65
CA ILE A 58 -11.23 -12.55 21.12
C ILE A 58 -9.78 -12.45 21.59
N PRO A 59 -9.40 -12.91 22.80
CA PRO A 59 -8.00 -12.89 23.26
C PRO A 59 -7.03 -13.58 22.29
N ALA A 60 -5.78 -13.13 22.26
CA ALA A 60 -4.77 -13.70 21.37
C ALA A 60 -4.47 -15.17 21.76
N GLY A 61 -4.47 -16.07 20.78
CA GLY A 61 -4.27 -17.51 20.97
C GLY A 61 -4.88 -18.36 19.85
N GLN A 62 -4.85 -19.68 20.00
CA GLN A 62 -5.40 -20.62 19.01
C GLN A 62 -6.90 -20.43 18.78
N ASP A 63 -7.65 -20.00 19.79
CA ASP A 63 -9.10 -19.75 19.66
C ASP A 63 -9.43 -18.61 18.69
N ARG A 64 -8.62 -17.55 18.63
CA ARG A 64 -8.86 -16.44 17.68
C ARG A 64 -8.76 -16.91 16.24
N THR A 65 -7.72 -17.67 15.91
CA THR A 65 -7.53 -18.23 14.55
C THR A 65 -8.63 -19.24 14.20
N ARG A 66 -8.98 -20.11 15.15
CA ARG A 66 -10.04 -21.10 14.96
C ARG A 66 -11.38 -20.43 14.65
N VAL A 67 -11.78 -19.45 15.45
CA VAL A 67 -13.04 -18.71 15.24
C VAL A 67 -13.01 -17.95 13.90
N ALA A 68 -11.90 -17.33 13.53
CA ALA A 68 -11.77 -16.65 12.24
C ALA A 68 -12.00 -17.62 11.05
N LEU A 69 -11.41 -18.82 11.10
CA LEU A 69 -11.62 -19.85 10.08
C LEU A 69 -13.07 -20.35 10.03
N GLU A 70 -13.68 -20.60 11.19
CA GLU A 70 -15.09 -21.01 11.28
C GLU A 70 -16.04 -19.94 10.70
N LEU A 71 -15.76 -18.66 10.93
CA LEU A 71 -16.52 -17.55 10.34
C LEU A 71 -16.36 -17.51 8.83
N CYS A 72 -15.14 -17.65 8.30
CA CYS A 72 -14.90 -17.71 6.86
C CYS A 72 -15.67 -18.86 6.20
N GLU A 73 -15.66 -20.05 6.79
CA GLU A 73 -16.37 -21.22 6.26
C GLU A 73 -17.90 -21.05 6.30
N ARG A 74 -18.44 -20.35 7.30
CA ARG A 74 -19.89 -20.06 7.39
C ARG A 74 -20.31 -19.02 6.35
N LEU A 75 -19.51 -17.97 6.17
CA LEU A 75 -19.75 -16.95 5.16
C LEU A 75 -19.68 -17.54 3.76
N HIS A 76 -18.62 -18.30 3.47
CA HIS A 76 -18.46 -19.01 2.19
C HIS A 76 -19.66 -19.88 1.88
N ARG A 77 -20.08 -20.76 2.79
CA ARG A 77 -21.29 -21.59 2.61
C ARG A 77 -22.56 -20.79 2.32
N THR A 78 -22.73 -19.65 2.99
CA THR A 78 -23.91 -18.79 2.79
C THR A 78 -23.89 -18.14 1.41
N MET A 79 -22.71 -17.68 0.97
CA MET A 79 -22.56 -17.03 -0.32
C MET A 79 -22.65 -18.03 -1.49
N SER A 80 -21.99 -19.19 -1.38
CA SER A 80 -22.07 -20.25 -2.40
C SER A 80 -23.48 -20.82 -2.57
N ALA A 81 -24.36 -20.70 -1.57
CA ALA A 81 -25.77 -21.06 -1.72
C ALA A 81 -26.55 -20.08 -2.62
N SER A 82 -26.07 -18.84 -2.75
CA SER A 82 -26.70 -17.80 -3.59
C SER A 82 -26.12 -17.79 -5.01
N ASP A 83 -24.83 -18.09 -5.14
CA ASP A 83 -24.14 -18.25 -6.42
C ASP A 83 -23.01 -19.30 -6.27
N PRO A 84 -23.27 -20.56 -6.66
CA PRO A 84 -22.28 -21.64 -6.55
C PRO A 84 -21.02 -21.43 -7.41
N ASP A 85 -21.13 -20.69 -8.51
CA ASP A 85 -20.04 -20.50 -9.47
C ASP A 85 -19.14 -19.31 -9.08
N ALA A 86 -19.67 -18.32 -8.35
CA ALA A 86 -18.89 -17.18 -7.87
C ALA A 86 -17.86 -17.56 -6.79
N LEU A 87 -18.14 -18.56 -5.95
CA LEU A 87 -17.27 -18.95 -4.84
C LEU A 87 -17.10 -20.46 -4.75
N THR A 88 -16.04 -20.95 -5.40
CA THR A 88 -15.58 -22.33 -5.25
C THR A 88 -14.92 -22.57 -3.88
N ASP A 89 -14.85 -23.83 -3.46
CA ASP A 89 -14.18 -24.26 -2.21
C ASP A 89 -12.68 -23.90 -2.17
N GLN A 90 -12.07 -23.59 -3.32
CA GLN A 90 -10.67 -23.18 -3.43
C GLN A 90 -10.39 -21.82 -2.78
N HIS A 91 -11.43 -21.02 -2.52
CA HIS A 91 -11.31 -19.70 -1.91
C HIS A 91 -11.38 -19.72 -0.37
N ILE A 92 -11.51 -20.90 0.25
CA ILE A 92 -11.47 -21.04 1.71
C ILE A 92 -10.01 -21.00 2.19
N PRO A 93 -9.68 -20.28 3.28
CA PRO A 93 -8.31 -20.24 3.79
C PRO A 93 -7.77 -21.62 4.17
N ALA A 94 -6.54 -21.91 3.76
CA ALA A 94 -5.85 -23.15 4.11
C ALA A 94 -5.56 -23.25 5.61
N ARG A 95 -5.33 -24.49 6.07
CA ARG A 95 -4.95 -24.81 7.45
C ARG A 95 -3.52 -25.37 7.46
N PRO A 96 -2.60 -24.84 8.28
CA PRO A 96 -2.79 -23.72 9.21
C PRO A 96 -2.98 -22.38 8.47
N LEU A 97 -3.67 -21.42 9.11
CA LEU A 97 -3.86 -20.08 8.55
C LEU A 97 -2.51 -19.36 8.49
N GLN A 98 -1.98 -19.20 7.28
CA GLN A 98 -0.68 -18.59 7.04
C GLN A 98 -0.75 -17.63 5.86
N ARG A 99 0.19 -16.69 5.83
CA ARG A 99 0.39 -15.76 4.72
C ARG A 99 1.59 -16.21 3.91
N LEU A 100 1.44 -16.37 2.60
CA LEU A 100 2.57 -16.48 1.69
C LEU A 100 3.35 -15.15 1.71
N ALA A 101 4.55 -15.19 2.27
CA ALA A 101 5.31 -13.97 2.54
C ALA A 101 6.44 -13.73 1.52
N ALA A 102 6.97 -14.78 0.90
CA ALA A 102 7.91 -14.74 -0.21
C ALA A 102 7.93 -16.10 -0.92
N ILE A 103 8.36 -16.11 -2.18
CA ILE A 103 8.84 -17.30 -2.88
C ILE A 103 10.31 -17.00 -3.18
N GLU A 104 11.22 -17.77 -2.59
CA GLU A 104 12.66 -17.51 -2.64
C GLU A 104 13.36 -18.58 -3.48
N GLN A 105 14.44 -18.18 -4.15
CA GLN A 105 15.27 -19.11 -4.90
C GLN A 105 16.19 -19.88 -3.95
N VAL A 106 16.62 -21.06 -4.39
CA VAL A 106 17.64 -21.86 -3.71
C VAL A 106 18.83 -21.97 -4.66
N ASP A 107 20.03 -21.74 -4.15
CA ASP A 107 21.26 -21.86 -4.92
C ASP A 107 21.66 -23.34 -5.17
N PRO A 108 22.66 -23.63 -6.03
CA PRO A 108 23.10 -25.00 -6.28
C PRO A 108 23.65 -25.75 -5.05
N ALA A 109 24.02 -25.03 -3.98
CA ALA A 109 24.49 -25.62 -2.72
C ALA A 109 23.33 -25.91 -1.74
N GLY A 110 22.08 -25.57 -2.10
CA GLY A 110 20.90 -25.76 -1.27
C GLY A 110 20.61 -24.61 -0.30
N GLN A 111 21.34 -23.49 -0.39
CA GLN A 111 21.11 -22.32 0.45
C GLN A 111 20.01 -21.43 -0.15
N THR A 112 19.09 -20.98 0.71
CA THR A 112 18.02 -20.04 0.31
C THR A 112 18.59 -18.65 0.07
N LEU A 113 18.30 -18.09 -1.11
CA LEU A 113 18.62 -16.72 -1.47
C LEU A 113 17.51 -15.80 -0.93
N HIS A 114 17.66 -15.39 0.32
CA HIS A 114 16.68 -14.56 1.00
C HIS A 114 16.49 -13.20 0.33
N ILE A 115 15.23 -12.78 0.23
CA ILE A 115 14.85 -11.47 -0.30
C ILE A 115 14.66 -10.52 0.87
N THR A 116 15.40 -9.41 0.92
CA THR A 116 15.19 -8.40 1.95
C THR A 116 13.77 -7.86 1.87
N ARG A 117 13.08 -7.87 3.01
CA ARG A 117 11.72 -7.39 3.11
C ARG A 117 11.70 -5.88 3.34
N PRO A 118 10.72 -5.17 2.78
CA PRO A 118 10.49 -3.79 3.14
C PRO A 118 10.17 -3.62 4.63
N ILE A 119 10.52 -2.46 5.16
CA ILE A 119 10.24 -2.09 6.56
C ILE A 119 8.73 -2.08 6.83
N THR A 120 7.95 -1.54 5.91
CA THR A 120 6.48 -1.56 5.97
C THR A 120 5.98 -2.81 5.23
N PRO A 121 5.08 -3.62 5.83
CA PRO A 121 4.45 -4.72 5.11
C PRO A 121 3.77 -4.25 3.81
N LEU A 122 3.90 -5.01 2.72
CA LEU A 122 3.45 -4.61 1.37
C LEU A 122 1.97 -4.20 1.23
N ARG A 123 1.09 -4.59 2.18
CA ARG A 123 -0.33 -4.22 2.19
C ARG A 123 -0.68 -3.15 3.23
N GLN A 124 0.31 -2.61 3.92
CA GLN A 124 0.12 -1.65 4.98
C GLN A 124 0.48 -0.25 4.49
N THR A 125 -0.36 0.74 4.83
CA THR A 125 -0.03 2.15 4.65
C THR A 125 0.73 2.66 5.88
N THR A 126 1.75 3.48 5.68
CA THR A 126 2.55 4.06 6.77
C THR A 126 2.84 5.54 6.49
N LEU A 127 2.75 6.36 7.53
CA LEU A 127 3.14 7.76 7.49
C LEU A 127 4.54 7.92 8.07
N PHE A 128 5.48 8.37 7.24
CA PHE A 128 6.84 8.69 7.67
C PHE A 128 6.97 10.18 7.94
N THR A 129 7.34 10.54 9.17
CA THR A 129 7.53 11.94 9.59
C THR A 129 8.96 12.27 10.01
N ASN A 130 9.90 11.35 9.76
CA ASN A 130 11.32 11.46 10.14
C ASN A 130 11.54 11.77 11.64
N ARG A 131 10.63 11.30 12.51
CA ARG A 131 10.86 11.36 13.96
C ARG A 131 12.00 10.42 14.36
N PRO A 132 12.77 10.73 15.41
CA PRO A 132 13.87 9.85 15.87
C PRO A 132 13.44 8.42 16.18
N GLU A 133 12.18 8.23 16.59
CA GLU A 133 11.61 6.92 16.93
C GLU A 133 11.13 6.13 15.70
N GLN A 134 11.15 6.72 14.51
CA GLN A 134 10.67 6.12 13.26
C GLN A 134 11.86 5.83 12.32
N PRO A 135 11.76 4.77 11.49
CA PRO A 135 12.63 4.63 10.34
C PRO A 135 12.53 5.89 9.47
N ASN A 136 13.68 6.43 9.05
CA ASN A 136 13.68 7.58 8.15
C ASN A 136 13.26 7.15 6.73
N VAL A 137 12.78 8.11 5.93
CA VAL A 137 12.28 7.82 4.57
C VAL A 137 13.34 7.13 3.70
N ILE A 138 14.62 7.51 3.82
CA ILE A 138 15.70 6.91 3.03
C ILE A 138 15.85 5.42 3.36
N SER A 139 15.78 5.03 4.63
CA SER A 139 15.83 3.63 5.05
C SER A 139 14.63 2.83 4.53
N ALA A 140 13.45 3.46 4.50
CA ALA A 140 12.24 2.85 3.94
C ALA A 140 12.41 2.62 2.42
N LEU A 141 12.80 3.65 1.67
CA LEU A 141 13.08 3.54 0.23
C LEU A 141 14.16 2.49 -0.06
N SER A 142 15.24 2.47 0.72
CA SER A 142 16.33 1.50 0.58
C SER A 142 15.83 0.06 0.71
N SER A 143 14.96 -0.20 1.70
CA SER A 143 14.40 -1.55 1.95
C SER A 143 13.50 -2.08 0.83
N GLU A 144 13.00 -1.19 -0.04
CA GLU A 144 12.11 -1.56 -1.15
C GLU A 144 12.90 -2.00 -2.40
N ILE A 145 14.13 -1.51 -2.58
CA ILE A 145 14.90 -1.65 -3.81
C ILE A 145 15.14 -3.12 -4.16
N GLU A 146 15.60 -3.94 -3.22
CA GLU A 146 15.99 -5.32 -3.52
C GLU A 146 14.83 -6.19 -4.00
N SER A 147 13.64 -6.01 -3.42
CA SER A 147 12.47 -6.81 -3.77
C SER A 147 11.71 -6.29 -5.00
N SER A 148 12.19 -5.21 -5.63
CA SER A 148 11.56 -4.56 -6.78
C SER A 148 12.13 -5.07 -8.09
N ASP A 149 11.29 -5.15 -9.12
CA ASP A 149 11.65 -5.50 -10.50
C ASP A 149 11.87 -4.25 -11.38
N ARG A 150 11.21 -3.14 -11.03
CA ARG A 150 11.40 -1.83 -11.65
C ARG A 150 11.18 -0.72 -10.63
N ILE A 151 11.95 0.35 -10.75
CA ILE A 151 11.79 1.56 -9.94
C ILE A 151 11.50 2.73 -10.88
N ASP A 152 10.40 3.42 -10.64
CA ASP A 152 10.04 4.66 -11.33
C ASP A 152 10.03 5.80 -10.29
N ALA A 153 10.78 6.88 -10.55
CA ALA A 153 10.85 8.02 -9.65
C ALA A 153 10.52 9.33 -10.39
N ALA A 154 9.68 10.15 -9.77
CA ALA A 154 9.40 11.52 -10.19
C ALA A 154 9.85 12.46 -9.08
N LEU A 155 10.96 13.18 -9.31
CA LEU A 155 11.66 13.94 -8.28
C LEU A 155 11.79 15.40 -8.70
N ALA A 156 11.37 16.31 -7.83
CA ALA A 156 11.46 17.75 -8.02
C ALA A 156 12.91 18.26 -8.09
N PHE A 157 13.80 17.58 -7.38
CA PHE A 157 15.23 17.86 -7.35
C PHE A 157 15.99 16.61 -6.95
N ILE A 158 17.27 16.54 -7.33
CA ILE A 158 18.16 15.43 -7.00
C ILE A 158 19.53 15.98 -6.60
N THR A 159 19.95 15.74 -5.35
CA THR A 159 21.26 16.14 -4.84
C THR A 159 22.18 14.93 -4.67
N TRP A 160 23.50 15.14 -4.77
CA TRP A 160 24.47 14.07 -4.55
C TRP A 160 24.36 13.49 -3.14
N ASN A 161 24.18 14.36 -2.14
CA ASN A 161 24.04 13.95 -0.74
C ASN A 161 22.83 13.06 -0.49
N GLY A 162 21.73 13.24 -1.24
CA GLY A 162 20.56 12.37 -1.16
C GLY A 162 20.81 11.03 -1.86
N VAL A 163 21.24 11.06 -3.13
CA VAL A 163 21.42 9.86 -3.95
C VAL A 163 22.49 8.93 -3.41
N ARG A 164 23.60 9.45 -2.88
CA ARG A 164 24.71 8.63 -2.37
C ARG A 164 24.28 7.66 -1.26
N LEU A 165 23.16 7.93 -0.57
CA LEU A 165 22.63 7.07 0.49
C LEU A 165 21.94 5.81 -0.06
N LEU A 166 21.58 5.79 -1.34
CA LEU A 166 20.90 4.67 -2.02
C LEU A 166 21.77 4.06 -3.13
N ILE A 167 22.97 4.61 -3.38
CA ILE A 167 23.77 4.30 -4.58
C ILE A 167 24.13 2.82 -4.69
N ASN A 168 24.43 2.18 -3.56
CA ASN A 168 24.86 0.78 -3.53
C ASN A 168 23.70 -0.15 -3.86
N GLU A 169 22.52 0.13 -3.33
CA GLU A 169 21.29 -0.62 -3.57
C GLU A 169 20.82 -0.45 -5.01
N LEU A 170 20.83 0.79 -5.53
CA LEU A 170 20.45 1.11 -6.91
C LEU A 170 21.44 0.47 -7.91
N LYS A 171 22.73 0.47 -7.59
CA LYS A 171 23.75 -0.22 -8.39
C LYS A 171 23.45 -1.72 -8.48
N ARG A 172 23.26 -2.40 -7.34
CA ARG A 172 22.90 -3.83 -7.31
C ARG A 172 21.61 -4.13 -8.06
N HIS A 173 20.62 -3.23 -7.98
CA HIS A 173 19.36 -3.36 -8.71
C HIS A 173 19.59 -3.36 -10.22
N ILE A 174 20.36 -2.41 -10.74
CA ILE A 174 20.65 -2.32 -12.17
C ILE A 174 21.57 -3.46 -12.64
N GLU A 175 22.56 -3.87 -11.83
CA GLU A 175 23.42 -5.02 -12.11
C GLU A 175 22.64 -6.35 -12.24
N LYS A 176 21.49 -6.48 -11.54
CA LYS A 176 20.53 -7.58 -11.72
C LYS A 176 19.69 -7.48 -12.99
N GLY A 177 19.99 -6.52 -13.89
CA GLY A 177 19.28 -6.28 -15.15
C GLY A 177 17.93 -5.57 -14.99
N ARG A 178 17.67 -4.96 -13.82
CA ARG A 178 16.38 -4.32 -13.51
C ARG A 178 16.42 -2.83 -13.82
N LYS A 179 15.25 -2.27 -14.12
CA LYS A 179 15.14 -0.89 -14.62
C LYS A 179 14.99 0.12 -13.48
N LEU A 180 15.68 1.25 -13.63
CA LEU A 180 15.50 2.47 -12.85
C LEU A 180 15.20 3.61 -13.82
N ARG A 181 14.02 4.21 -13.71
CA ARG A 181 13.61 5.35 -14.54
C ARG A 181 13.35 6.57 -13.66
N ILE A 182 13.90 7.71 -14.05
CA ILE A 182 13.82 8.93 -13.29
C ILE A 182 13.36 10.06 -14.21
N ILE A 183 12.32 10.78 -13.78
CA ILE A 183 11.97 12.09 -14.34
C ILE A 183 12.28 13.16 -13.29
N THR A 184 12.96 14.21 -13.71
CA THR A 184 13.33 15.34 -12.86
C THR A 184 13.26 16.66 -13.63
N THR A 185 13.53 17.76 -12.95
CA THR A 185 13.56 19.11 -13.53
C THR A 185 14.74 19.93 -13.01
N THR A 186 15.10 20.97 -13.75
CA THR A 186 16.04 22.02 -13.30
C THR A 186 15.36 23.28 -12.79
N TYR A 187 14.01 23.33 -12.75
CA TYR A 187 13.23 24.54 -12.43
C TYR A 187 13.66 25.25 -11.12
N LEU A 188 13.94 24.50 -10.05
CA LEU A 188 14.40 25.09 -8.77
C LEU A 188 15.93 25.18 -8.63
N GLN A 189 16.69 24.79 -9.66
CA GLN A 189 18.16 24.81 -9.68
C GLN A 189 18.84 24.02 -8.53
N PHE A 190 18.12 23.10 -7.89
CA PHE A 190 18.65 22.21 -6.84
C PHE A 190 19.15 20.86 -7.36
N THR A 191 18.81 20.50 -8.61
CA THR A 191 19.31 19.27 -9.23
C THR A 191 20.78 19.41 -9.56
N GLU A 192 21.63 18.56 -8.97
CA GLU A 192 23.08 18.59 -9.16
C GLU A 192 23.49 17.70 -10.33
N LEU A 193 24.28 18.24 -11.28
CA LEU A 193 24.79 17.49 -12.43
C LEU A 193 25.52 16.21 -12.02
N ARG A 194 26.40 16.30 -11.00
CA ARG A 194 27.12 15.14 -10.45
C ARG A 194 26.17 14.00 -10.06
N ALA A 195 25.03 14.31 -9.43
CA ALA A 195 24.08 13.28 -9.03
C ALA A 195 23.44 12.57 -10.23
N LEU A 196 23.16 13.33 -11.30
CA LEU A 196 22.63 12.79 -12.54
C LEU A 196 23.67 11.93 -13.28
N GLU A 197 24.91 12.39 -13.39
CA GLU A 197 26.01 11.65 -14.02
C GLU A 197 26.25 10.31 -13.32
N GLU A 198 26.27 10.30 -11.99
CA GLU A 198 26.46 9.07 -11.20
C GLU A 198 25.31 8.09 -11.42
N LEU A 199 24.05 8.55 -11.41
CA LEU A 199 22.90 7.70 -11.72
C LEU A 199 22.91 7.18 -13.15
N GLN A 200 23.28 8.02 -14.12
CA GLN A 200 23.41 7.64 -15.53
C GLN A 200 24.52 6.59 -15.71
N ASN A 201 25.66 6.75 -15.03
CA ASN A 201 26.78 5.81 -15.06
C ASN A 201 26.40 4.43 -14.50
N LEU A 202 25.46 4.37 -13.55
CA LEU A 202 24.90 3.10 -13.08
C LEU A 202 24.00 2.42 -14.14
N GLY A 203 23.49 3.17 -15.12
CA GLY A 203 22.54 2.70 -16.13
C GLY A 203 21.10 3.16 -15.92
N ALA A 204 20.86 4.19 -15.10
CA ALA A 204 19.52 4.75 -14.93
C ALA A 204 19.02 5.45 -16.21
N GLU A 205 17.74 5.28 -16.54
CA GLU A 205 17.07 6.02 -17.60
C GLU A 205 16.57 7.36 -17.05
N ILE A 206 17.27 8.46 -17.34
CA ILE A 206 16.97 9.78 -16.77
C ILE A 206 16.40 10.71 -17.85
N LYS A 207 15.27 11.35 -17.56
CA LYS A 207 14.73 12.46 -18.36
C LYS A 207 14.66 13.73 -17.51
N VAL A 208 15.22 14.80 -18.02
CA VAL A 208 15.25 16.10 -17.34
C VAL A 208 14.37 17.08 -18.10
N SER A 209 13.39 17.67 -17.43
CA SER A 209 12.65 18.82 -17.96
C SER A 209 13.43 20.10 -17.66
N TYR A 210 13.85 20.77 -18.73
CA TYR A 210 14.47 22.10 -18.69
C TYR A 210 13.44 23.23 -18.83
N ASP A 211 12.14 22.92 -18.84
CA ASP A 211 11.10 23.95 -18.87
C ASP A 211 11.01 24.64 -17.50
N GLU A 212 11.43 25.91 -17.47
CA GLU A 212 11.37 26.76 -16.28
C GLU A 212 10.07 27.58 -16.19
N THR A 213 9.18 27.47 -17.17
CA THR A 213 8.08 28.42 -17.39
C THR A 213 6.70 27.81 -17.21
N SER A 214 6.38 26.71 -17.88
CA SER A 214 5.00 26.21 -18.00
C SER A 214 4.69 25.09 -17.00
N THR A 215 5.64 24.19 -16.76
CA THR A 215 5.44 23.00 -15.93
C THR A 215 6.37 22.98 -14.73
N ARG A 216 5.87 23.41 -13.57
CA ARG A 216 6.63 23.40 -12.31
C ARG A 216 6.52 22.04 -11.61
N LEU A 217 7.24 21.04 -12.12
CA LEU A 217 7.28 19.72 -11.49
C LEU A 217 7.87 19.83 -10.08
N HIS A 218 7.04 19.61 -9.06
CA HIS A 218 7.45 19.57 -7.65
C HIS A 218 7.12 18.24 -6.96
N ALA A 219 6.81 17.20 -7.75
CA ALA A 219 6.50 15.87 -7.27
C ALA A 219 7.71 15.21 -6.61
N LYS A 220 7.46 14.40 -5.58
CA LYS A 220 8.46 13.51 -4.96
C LYS A 220 7.76 12.18 -4.73
N ALA A 221 7.87 11.35 -5.75
CA ALA A 221 7.24 10.05 -5.77
C ALA A 221 8.23 8.98 -6.19
N TRP A 222 8.22 7.87 -5.45
CA TRP A 222 8.92 6.64 -5.80
C TRP A 222 7.89 5.53 -5.93
N MET A 223 7.92 4.81 -7.05
CA MET A 223 7.09 3.65 -7.29
C MET A 223 7.97 2.42 -7.51
N PHE A 224 7.76 1.43 -6.66
CA PHE A 224 8.47 0.17 -6.64
C PHE A 224 7.56 -0.91 -7.21
N HIS A 225 7.85 -1.34 -8.42
CA HIS A 225 7.06 -2.34 -9.13
C HIS A 225 7.55 -3.74 -8.83
N ARG A 226 6.61 -4.66 -8.63
CA ARG A 226 6.85 -6.09 -8.47
C ARG A 226 5.94 -6.88 -9.39
N SER A 227 6.49 -7.87 -10.07
CA SER A 227 5.77 -8.79 -10.95
C SER A 227 4.77 -9.65 -10.17
N THR A 228 4.94 -9.74 -8.85
CA THR A 228 4.02 -10.38 -7.90
C THR A 228 2.72 -9.58 -7.66
N SER A 229 2.53 -8.43 -8.32
CA SER A 229 1.34 -7.57 -8.17
C SER A 229 1.19 -6.92 -6.78
N PHE A 230 2.31 -6.72 -6.07
CA PHE A 230 2.37 -5.96 -4.82
C PHE A 230 3.26 -4.71 -4.96
N PRO A 231 2.84 -3.69 -5.73
CA PRO A 231 3.60 -2.46 -5.85
C PRO A 231 3.53 -1.67 -4.54
N THR A 232 4.57 -0.88 -4.28
CA THR A 232 4.59 0.10 -3.19
C THR A 232 4.87 1.48 -3.79
N ILE A 233 4.22 2.50 -3.24
CA ILE A 233 4.39 3.89 -3.67
C ILE A 233 4.64 4.77 -2.45
N TYR A 234 5.64 5.63 -2.57
CA TYR A 234 5.97 6.65 -1.60
C TYR A 234 5.67 7.99 -2.26
N ILE A 235 4.81 8.80 -1.63
CA ILE A 235 4.45 10.14 -2.09
C ILE A 235 4.58 11.08 -0.89
N GLY A 236 5.28 12.19 -1.05
CA GLY A 236 5.47 13.13 0.06
C GLY A 236 6.26 14.37 -0.30
N SER A 237 6.76 15.04 0.74
CA SER A 237 7.56 16.28 0.69
C SER A 237 9.00 16.04 1.07
#